data_AF-A0A357X0T0-F1
#
_entry.id   AF-A0A357X0T0-F1
#
_cell.length_a   1.000
_cell.length_b   1.000
_cell.length_c   1.000
_cell.angle_alpha   90.00
_cell.angle_beta   90.00
_cell.angle_gamma   90.00
#
_symmetry.space_group_name_H-M   'P 1'
#
loop_
_entity.id
_entity.type
_entity.pdbx_description
1 polymer ?
#
loop_
_entity_poly.entity_id
_entity_poly.type
_entity_poly.pdbx_seq_one_letter_code
_entity_poly.pdbx_strand_id
1 'polypeptide(L)'
;MINDIISLLNTLKQLLHLHKFSKDVIHGSAQFSALLYLFAAVIYLIAPYTSDYLMSVRYYQSALEIAPVILAGGIVSALLCDLILGKYKPDETPS
;
A
#
# COMPACT_ATOMS: atom_id res chain seq x y z
N MET A 1 -7.63 15.66 -20.43
CA MET A 1 -6.98 14.33 -20.55
C MET A 1 -5.44 14.41 -20.52
N ILE A 2 -4.77 15.10 -21.46
CA ILE A 2 -3.29 15.20 -21.45
C ILE A 2 -2.78 16.01 -20.25
N ASN A 3 -3.43 17.13 -19.91
CA ASN A 3 -3.08 17.92 -18.72
C ASN A 3 -3.24 17.15 -17.40
N ASP A 4 -4.25 16.30 -17.30
CA ASP A 4 -4.53 15.50 -16.09
C ASP A 4 -3.44 14.44 -15.86
N ILE A 5 -2.97 13.83 -16.94
CA ILE A 5 -1.85 12.87 -16.91
C ILE A 5 -0.56 13.55 -16.45
N ILE A 6 -0.29 14.76 -16.93
CA ILE A 6 0.91 15.54 -16.51
C ILE A 6 0.82 15.91 -15.02
N SER A 7 -0.37 16.29 -14.54
CA SER A 7 -0.62 16.56 -13.12
C SER A 7 -0.37 15.33 -12.24
N LEU A 8 -0.87 14.16 -12.67
CA LEU A 8 -0.62 12.89 -11.97
C LEU A 8 0.86 12.52 -11.94
N LEU A 9 1.57 12.69 -13.06
CA LEU A 9 3.02 12.42 -13.13
C LEU A 9 3.82 13.37 -12.24
N ASN A 10 3.45 14.65 -12.16
CA ASN A 10 4.09 15.59 -11.25
C ASN A 10 3.83 15.25 -9.78
N THR A 11 2.61 14.81 -9.46
CA THR A 11 2.24 14.35 -8.11
C THR A 11 3.03 13.09 -7.73
N LEU A 12 3.17 12.14 -8.66
CA LEU A 12 4.02 10.95 -8.52
C LEU A 12 5.50 11.31 -8.33
N LYS A 13 5.99 12.35 -9.02
CA LYS A 13 7.38 12.82 -8.91
C LYS A 13 7.65 13.51 -7.57
N GLN A 14 6.66 14.22 -7.01
CA GLN A 14 6.71 14.69 -5.63
C GLN A 14 6.68 13.52 -4.63
N LEU A 15 5.94 12.45 -4.95
CA LEU A 15 5.93 11.24 -4.14
C LEU A 15 7.32 10.59 -4.01
N LEU A 16 8.18 10.76 -5.02
CA LEU A 16 9.57 10.29 -4.99
C LEU A 16 10.46 11.06 -3.99
N HIS A 17 10.06 12.25 -3.57
CA HIS A 17 10.75 13.05 -2.55
C HIS A 17 10.26 12.78 -1.12
N LEU A 18 9.39 11.79 -0.90
CA LEU A 18 8.93 11.41 0.45
C LEU A 18 10.10 11.09 1.38
N HIS A 19 9.91 11.41 2.65
CA HIS A 19 10.79 11.01 3.75
C HIS A 19 10.99 9.49 3.76
N LYS A 20 12.18 9.03 4.15
CA LYS A 20 12.55 7.60 4.13
C LYS A 20 11.54 6.74 4.90
N PHE A 21 11.12 7.20 6.08
CA PHE A 21 10.10 6.51 6.88
C PHE A 21 8.79 6.31 6.12
N SER A 22 8.30 7.34 5.43
CA SER A 22 7.05 7.24 4.67
C SER A 22 7.20 6.30 3.47
N LYS A 23 8.37 6.28 2.83
CA LYS A 23 8.67 5.27 1.78
C LYS A 23 8.65 3.85 2.34
N ASP A 24 9.20 3.64 3.53
CA ASP A 24 9.20 2.32 4.19
C ASP A 24 7.77 1.87 4.54
N VAL A 25 6.89 2.79 4.96
CA VAL A 25 5.46 2.51 5.18
C VAL A 25 4.75 2.11 3.90
N ILE A 26 4.96 2.85 2.79
CA ILE A 26 4.39 2.47 1.48
C ILE A 26 4.91 1.10 1.07
N HIS A 27 6.22 0.87 1.18
CA HIS A 27 6.83 -0.40 0.79
C HIS A 27 6.28 -1.57 1.63
N GLY A 28 6.18 -1.41 2.94
CA GLY A 28 5.60 -2.42 3.84
C GLY A 28 4.13 -2.71 3.52
N SER A 29 3.32 -1.67 3.26
CA SER A 29 1.92 -1.85 2.88
C SER A 29 1.76 -2.56 1.52
N ALA A 30 2.63 -2.27 0.56
CA ALA A 30 2.68 -2.96 -0.73
C ALA A 30 3.08 -4.43 -0.58
N GLN A 31 4.08 -4.74 0.26
CA GLN A 31 4.47 -6.11 0.56
C GLN A 31 3.33 -6.90 1.22
N PHE A 32 2.64 -6.31 2.19
CA PHE A 32 1.48 -6.95 2.84
C PHE A 32 0.32 -7.18 1.86
N SER A 33 0.02 -6.20 1.02
CA SER A 33 -0.99 -6.33 -0.03
C SER A 33 -0.64 -7.44 -1.02
N ALA A 34 0.62 -7.49 -1.48
CA ALA A 34 1.12 -8.56 -2.33
C ALA A 34 1.04 -9.94 -1.66
N LEU A 35 1.33 -10.02 -0.36
CA LEU A 35 1.20 -11.26 0.41
C LEU A 35 -0.25 -11.72 0.49
N LEU A 36 -1.22 -10.82 0.64
CA LEU A 36 -2.64 -11.16 0.62
C LEU A 36 -3.10 -11.68 -0.75
N TYR A 37 -2.61 -11.07 -1.84
CA TYR A 37 -2.87 -11.60 -3.18
C TYR A 37 -2.25 -12.99 -3.39
N LEU A 38 -1.02 -13.19 -2.91
CA LEU A 38 -0.36 -14.50 -2.95
C LEU A 38 -1.14 -15.54 -2.12
N PHE A 39 -1.58 -15.16 -0.92
CA PHE A 39 -2.41 -15.99 -0.06
C PHE A 39 -3.73 -16.37 -0.77
N ALA A 40 -4.41 -15.41 -1.37
CA ALA A 40 -5.62 -15.67 -2.16
C ALA A 40 -5.34 -16.67 -3.30
N ALA A 41 -4.24 -16.52 -4.03
CA ALA A 41 -3.86 -17.44 -5.10
C ALA A 41 -3.60 -18.86 -4.59
N VAL A 42 -2.91 -19.00 -3.45
CA VAL A 42 -2.66 -20.31 -2.82
C VAL A 42 -3.98 -20.94 -2.36
N ILE A 43 -4.84 -20.19 -1.68
CA ILE A 43 -6.14 -20.68 -1.21
C ILE A 43 -6.99 -21.15 -2.38
N TYR A 44 -7.03 -20.40 -3.48
CA TYR A 44 -7.77 -20.79 -4.68
C TYR A 44 -7.27 -22.12 -5.27
N LEU A 45 -5.96 -22.35 -5.28
CA LEU A 45 -5.36 -23.60 -5.77
C LEU A 45 -5.66 -24.81 -4.86
N ILE A 46 -5.67 -24.62 -3.54
CA ILE A 46 -5.91 -25.71 -2.59
C ILE A 46 -7.40 -25.94 -2.28
N ALA A 47 -8.27 -24.96 -2.55
CA ALA A 47 -9.70 -25.03 -2.30
C ALA A 47 -10.37 -26.35 -2.75
N PRO A 48 -10.14 -26.87 -3.97
CA PRO A 48 -10.76 -28.13 -4.40
C PRO A 48 -10.31 -29.38 -3.62
N TYR A 49 -9.18 -29.30 -2.90
CA TYR A 49 -8.63 -30.39 -2.09
C TYR A 49 -8.97 -30.24 -0.60
N THR A 50 -9.59 -29.13 -0.19
CA THR A 50 -9.99 -28.90 1.20
C THR A 50 -11.36 -29.51 1.51
N SER A 51 -11.50 -30.09 2.71
CA SER A 51 -12.76 -30.68 3.18
C SER A 51 -13.90 -29.67 3.29
N ASP A 52 -13.57 -28.40 3.55
CA ASP A 52 -14.53 -27.29 3.61
C ASP A 52 -14.23 -26.26 2.51
N TYR A 53 -14.75 -26.56 1.31
CA TYR A 53 -14.59 -25.71 0.14
C TYR A 53 -15.17 -24.29 0.34
N LEU A 54 -16.33 -24.19 1.02
CA LEU A 54 -17.00 -22.90 1.20
C LEU A 54 -16.17 -21.97 2.07
N MET A 55 -15.55 -22.48 3.14
CA MET A 55 -14.64 -21.67 3.95
C MET A 55 -13.39 -21.24 3.17
N SER A 56 -12.81 -22.10 2.36
CA SER A 56 -11.68 -21.74 1.50
C SER A 56 -12.03 -20.60 0.52
N VAL A 57 -13.21 -20.66 -0.12
CA VAL A 57 -13.68 -19.58 -1.01
C VAL A 57 -13.89 -18.27 -0.25
N ARG A 58 -14.42 -18.31 0.98
CA ARG A 58 -14.58 -17.11 1.81
C ARG A 58 -13.25 -16.46 2.15
N TYR A 59 -12.23 -17.25 2.54
CA TYR A 59 -10.90 -16.71 2.80
C TYR A 59 -10.26 -16.08 1.56
N TYR A 60 -10.42 -16.71 0.40
CA TYR A 60 -9.99 -16.16 -0.88
C TYR A 60 -10.62 -14.78 -1.15
N GLN A 61 -11.95 -14.68 -1.03
CA GLN A 61 -12.67 -13.43 -1.26
C GLN A 61 -12.26 -12.35 -0.27
N SER A 62 -12.20 -12.67 1.03
CA SER A 62 -11.77 -11.72 2.06
C SER A 62 -10.35 -11.21 1.81
N ALA A 63 -9.42 -12.08 1.39
CA ALA A 63 -8.06 -11.66 1.07
C ALA A 63 -8.02 -10.67 -0.11
N LEU A 64 -8.81 -10.90 -1.16
CA LEU A 64 -8.91 -9.99 -2.31
C LEU A 64 -9.56 -8.64 -1.97
N GLU A 65 -10.54 -8.63 -1.08
CA GLU A 65 -11.21 -7.40 -0.62
C GLU A 65 -10.31 -6.54 0.27
N ILE A 66 -9.53 -7.18 1.14
CA ILE A 66 -8.67 -6.48 2.12
C ILE A 66 -7.38 -5.97 1.48
N ALA A 67 -6.82 -6.69 0.50
CA ALA A 67 -5.54 -6.31 -0.14
C ALA A 67 -5.48 -4.86 -0.65
N PRO A 68 -6.46 -4.33 -1.41
CA PRO A 68 -6.43 -2.93 -1.86
C PRO A 68 -6.66 -1.94 -0.72
N VAL A 69 -7.42 -2.32 0.31
CA VAL A 69 -7.68 -1.48 1.48
C VAL A 69 -6.41 -1.27 2.29
N ILE A 70 -5.61 -2.33 2.50
CA ILE A 70 -4.32 -2.23 3.19
C ILE A 70 -3.35 -1.33 2.42
N LEU A 71 -3.29 -1.48 1.09
CA LEU A 71 -2.44 -0.63 0.26
C LEU A 71 -2.86 0.84 0.36
N ALA A 72 -4.15 1.12 0.20
CA ALA A 72 -4.69 2.47 0.29
C ALA A 72 -4.47 3.09 1.68
N GLY A 73 -4.73 2.33 2.75
CA GLY A 73 -4.48 2.74 4.13
C GLY A 73 -3.00 3.01 4.40
N GLY A 74 -2.10 2.20 3.83
CA GLY A 74 -0.66 2.41 3.90
C GLY A 74 -0.20 3.68 3.18
N ILE A 75 -0.74 3.96 1.99
CA ILE A 75 -0.45 5.20 1.25
C ILE A 75 -0.92 6.42 2.05
N VAL A 76 -2.15 6.41 2.58
CA VAL A 76 -2.69 7.51 3.39
C VAL A 76 -1.84 7.70 4.65
N SER A 77 -1.48 6.62 5.33
CA SER A 77 -0.63 6.67 6.53
C SER A 77 0.76 7.22 6.22
N ALA A 78 1.37 6.81 5.11
CA ALA A 78 2.66 7.32 4.68
C ALA A 78 2.62 8.82 4.37
N LEU A 79 1.56 9.30 3.72
CA LEU A 79 1.37 10.74 3.45
C LEU A 79 1.17 11.53 4.75
N LEU A 80 0.42 11.00 5.72
CA LEU A 80 0.26 11.61 7.03
C LEU A 80 1.60 11.68 7.78
N CYS A 81 2.36 10.58 7.78
CA CYS A 81 3.69 10.54 8.38
C CYS A 81 4.64 11.52 7.70
N ASP A 82 4.58 11.63 6.36
CA ASP A 82 5.40 12.58 5.61
C ASP A 82 5.04 14.03 5.95
N LEU A 83 3.75 14.35 6.12
CA LEU A 83 3.30 15.68 6.52
C LEU A 83 3.79 16.04 7.94
N ILE A 84 3.74 15.08 8.87
CA ILE A 84 4.17 15.28 10.25
C ILE A 84 5.70 15.42 10.33
N LEU A 85 6.44 14.52 9.66
CA LEU A 85 7.90 14.51 9.68
C LEU A 85 8.50 15.64 8.83
N GLY A 86 7.86 16.00 7.71
CA GLY A 86 8.28 17.12 6.86
C GLY A 86 8.09 18.50 7.52
N LYS A 87 7.18 18.62 8.50
CA LYS A 87 7.11 19.78 9.39
C LYS A 87 8.24 19.81 10.42
N TYR A 88 8.86 18.66 10.70
CA TYR A 88 10.02 18.52 11.57
C TYR A 88 11.30 18.62 10.74
N LYS A 89 11.63 19.84 10.28
CA LYS A 89 13.00 20.17 9.89
C LYS A 89 13.75 20.66 11.14
N PRO A 90 14.51 19.82 11.86
CA PRO A 90 15.63 20.34 12.62
C PRO A 90 16.66 20.83 11.60
N ASP A 91 17.15 22.06 11.76
CA ASP A 91 18.17 22.75 10.95
C ASP A 91 17.59 23.54 9.75
N GLU A 92 16.82 24.60 9.99
CA GLU A 92 17.36 25.95 10.21
C GLU A 92 18.40 26.06 11.33
N THR A 93 19.68 25.87 10.98
CA THR A 93 20.75 26.63 11.64
C THR A 93 20.94 27.95 10.89
N PRO A 94 20.79 29.11 11.55
CA PRO A 94 21.29 30.36 11.01
C PRO A 94 22.82 30.32 11.04
N SER A 95 23.42 30.87 9.97
CA SER A 95 24.87 31.09 9.73
C SER A 95 25.79 29.88 9.62
#